data_AF-A0A7J7H2J4-F1
#
_entry.id   AF-A0A7J7H2J4-F1
#
_cell.length_a   1.000
_cell.length_b   1.000
_cell.length_c   1.000
_cell.angle_alpha   90.00
_cell.angle_beta   90.00
_cell.angle_gamma   90.00
#
_symmetry.space_group_name_H-M   'P 1'
#
loop_
_entity.id
_entity.type
_entity.pdbx_description
1 polymer ?
#
loop_
_entity_poly.entity_id
_entity_poly.type
_entity_poly.pdbx_seq_one_letter_code
_entity_poly.pdbx_strand_id
1 'polypeptide(L)'
;MSSLKHKNITPLLGICVEDNELISVYDFLSGGNLEENLHGNSKETAVLSWELRFKPAVEIVEALNYLHNECSRPVIHRDVKSSNIRLSNEFEPKVVVMTVENLHKCFNPQCICFRCYRSVICG
;
A
#
# COMPACT_ATOMS: atom_id res chain seq x y z
N MET A 1 -13.45 4.19 -15.21
CA MET A 1 -13.59 3.16 -14.14
C MET A 1 -12.63 3.50 -13.02
N SER A 2 -13.09 3.35 -11.78
CA SER A 2 -12.62 4.04 -10.57
C SER A 2 -11.22 3.63 -10.10
N SER A 3 -10.33 4.61 -9.91
CA SER A 3 -9.22 4.45 -8.98
C SER A 3 -9.76 4.07 -7.60
N LEU A 4 -9.04 3.23 -6.86
CA LEU A 4 -9.37 2.97 -5.47
C LEU A 4 -9.21 4.29 -4.72
N LYS A 5 -10.29 4.78 -4.11
CA LYS A 5 -10.34 6.07 -3.43
C LYS A 5 -10.78 5.86 -2.01
N HIS A 6 -9.82 5.53 -1.16
CA HIS A 6 -10.01 5.39 0.28
C HIS A 6 -8.80 5.97 1.00
N LYS A 7 -9.02 6.68 2.11
CA LYS A 7 -7.95 7.36 2.87
C LYS A 7 -6.86 6.39 3.33
N ASN A 8 -7.19 5.13 3.62
CA ASN A 8 -6.26 4.09 4.08
C ASN A 8 -5.83 3.10 2.99
N ILE A 9 -6.01 3.43 1.70
CA ILE A 9 -5.45 2.64 0.59
C ILE A 9 -4.35 3.45 -0.07
N THR A 10 -3.17 2.85 -0.24
CA THR A 10 -2.04 3.52 -0.90
C THR A 10 -2.34 3.68 -2.38
N PRO A 11 -2.32 4.91 -2.93
CA PRO A 11 -2.46 5.12 -4.37
C PRO A 11 -1.27 4.52 -5.12
N LEU A 12 -1.55 3.72 -6.15
CA LEU A 12 -0.53 3.26 -7.10
C LEU A 12 -0.19 4.41 -8.04
N LEU A 13 1.06 4.88 -8.01
CA LEU A 13 1.53 5.97 -8.87
C LEU A 13 1.82 5.48 -10.29
N GLY A 14 2.36 4.28 -10.40
CA GLY A 14 2.62 3.65 -11.68
C GLY A 14 3.21 2.26 -11.54
N ILE A 15 3.47 1.65 -12.69
CA ILE A 15 4.12 0.35 -12.76
C ILE A 15 5.22 0.35 -13.83
N CYS A 16 6.15 -0.58 -13.70
CA CYS A 16 7.07 -0.97 -14.75
C CYS A 16 6.93 -2.48 -14.98
N VAL A 17 6.88 -2.89 -16.24
CA VAL A 17 6.96 -4.29 -16.65
C VAL A 17 8.08 -4.42 -17.66
N GLU A 18 9.13 -5.14 -17.30
CA GLU A 18 10.31 -5.37 -18.14
C GLU A 18 10.87 -6.76 -17.82
N ASP A 19 11.23 -7.55 -18.83
CA ASP A 19 11.84 -8.88 -18.68
C ASP A 19 11.11 -9.83 -17.70
N ASN A 20 9.76 -9.86 -17.74
CA ASN A 20 8.87 -10.58 -16.81
C ASN A 20 8.90 -10.12 -15.34
N GLU A 21 9.60 -9.03 -15.02
CA GLU A 21 9.56 -8.39 -13.71
C GLU A 21 8.43 -7.36 -13.66
N LEU A 22 7.71 -7.34 -12.53
CA LEU A 22 6.67 -6.35 -12.24
C LEU A 22 7.12 -5.47 -11.07
N ILE A 23 7.27 -4.18 -11.34
CA ILE A 23 7.58 -3.17 -10.33
C ILE A 23 6.36 -2.27 -10.15
N SER A 24 5.96 -2.03 -8.90
CA SER A 24 4.88 -1.11 -8.56
C SER A 24 5.45 0.06 -7.76
N VAL A 25 5.07 1.28 -8.13
CA VAL A 25 5.58 2.53 -7.56
C VAL A 25 4.50 3.20 -6.72
N TYR A 26 4.86 3.59 -5.51
CA TYR A 26 3.98 4.23 -4.52
C TYR A 26 4.71 5.42 -3.88
N ASP A 27 3.96 6.31 -3.24
CA ASP A 27 4.57 7.32 -2.36
C ASP A 27 5.32 6.65 -1.21
N PHE A 28 6.50 7.20 -0.88
CA PHE A 28 7.27 6.71 0.25
C PHE A 28 6.66 7.19 1.57
N LEU A 29 6.41 6.24 2.46
CA LEU A 29 5.90 6.49 3.81
C LEU A 29 7.01 6.18 4.81
N SER A 30 7.51 7.22 5.48
CA SER A 30 8.66 7.16 6.40
C SER A 30 8.35 6.49 7.74
N GLY A 31 7.08 6.24 8.08
CA GLY A 31 6.68 5.51 9.29
C GLY A 31 6.98 4.00 9.25
N GLY A 32 7.56 3.50 8.15
CA GLY A 32 7.88 2.08 7.98
C GLY A 32 6.63 1.24 7.73
N ASN A 33 6.74 -0.05 8.04
CA ASN A 33 5.59 -0.97 8.01
C ASN A 33 5.13 -1.36 9.43
N LEU A 34 3.91 -1.89 9.53
CA LEU A 34 3.32 -2.27 10.80
C LEU A 34 4.08 -3.42 11.47
N GLU A 35 4.72 -4.31 10.70
CA GLU A 35 5.51 -5.43 11.24
C GLU A 35 6.71 -4.91 12.06
N GLU A 36 7.47 -3.97 11.50
CA GLU A 36 8.60 -3.32 12.16
C GLU A 36 8.17 -2.58 13.43
N ASN A 37 7.02 -1.90 13.39
CA ASN A 37 6.49 -1.15 14.53
C ASN A 37 5.90 -2.07 15.62
N LEU A 38 5.38 -3.26 15.26
CA LEU A 38 4.89 -4.24 16.23
C LEU A 38 6.01 -5.00 16.93
N HIS A 39 7.08 -5.32 16.20
CA HIS A 39 8.14 -6.19 16.69
C HIS A 39 9.38 -5.44 17.18
N GLY A 40 9.53 -4.16 16.82
CA GLY A 40 10.66 -3.32 17.19
C GLY A 40 11.94 -3.73 16.45
N ASN A 41 12.49 -2.84 15.62
CA ASN A 41 13.74 -3.11 14.89
C ASN A 41 15.01 -2.81 15.70
N SER A 42 14.89 -2.15 16.86
CA SER A 42 15.99 -1.91 17.78
C SER A 42 15.48 -1.82 19.21
N LYS A 43 16.39 -2.04 20.18
CA LYS A 43 16.11 -2.03 21.64
C LYS A 43 15.52 -0.71 22.19
N GLU A 44 15.34 0.30 21.34
CA GLU A 44 14.88 1.65 21.69
C GLU A 44 13.52 2.01 21.10
N THR A 45 12.97 1.23 20.16
CA THR A 45 11.61 1.46 19.65
C THR A 45 10.59 0.80 20.57
N ALA A 46 9.79 1.63 21.26
CA ALA A 46 8.74 1.16 22.15
C ALA A 46 7.73 0.28 21.38
N VAL A 47 7.56 -0.96 21.83
CA VAL A 47 6.49 -1.85 21.37
C VAL A 47 5.17 -1.10 21.48
N LEU A 48 4.41 -1.02 20.38
CA LEU A 48 3.14 -0.28 20.35
C LEU A 48 2.21 -0.71 21.48
N SER A 49 1.68 0.26 22.23
CA SER A 49 0.63 -0.01 23.22
C SER A 49 -0.64 -0.53 22.53
N TRP A 50 -1.51 -1.20 23.28
CA TRP A 50 -2.78 -1.70 22.74
C TRP A 50 -3.63 -0.58 22.11
N GLU A 51 -3.68 0.59 22.76
CA GLU A 51 -4.40 1.77 22.28
C GLU A 51 -3.90 2.22 20.91
N LEU A 52 -2.57 2.23 20.73
CA LEU A 52 -1.94 2.56 19.45
C LEU A 52 -2.18 1.48 18.38
N ARG A 53 -2.42 0.22 18.75
CA ARG A 53 -2.76 -0.84 17.79
C ARG A 53 -4.22 -0.81 17.35
N PHE A 54 -5.11 -0.42 18.25
CA PHE A 54 -6.56 -0.50 18.02
C PHE A 54 -7.00 0.43 16.90
N LYS A 55 -6.55 1.69 16.90
CA LYS A 55 -6.93 2.66 15.87
C LYS A 55 -6.54 2.20 14.45
N PRO A 56 -5.28 1.82 14.17
CA PRO A 56 -4.92 1.29 12.85
C PRO A 56 -5.69 0.03 12.47
N ALA A 57 -6.00 -0.86 13.42
CA ALA A 57 -6.78 -2.06 13.13
C ALA A 57 -8.17 -1.74 12.58
N VAL A 58 -8.87 -0.77 13.18
CA VAL A 58 -10.18 -0.30 12.71
C VAL A 58 -10.05 0.28 11.30
N GLU A 59 -9.07 1.16 11.07
CA GLU A 59 -8.85 1.82 9.78
C GLU A 59 -8.46 0.83 8.67
N ILE A 60 -7.74 -0.25 9.00
CA ILE A 60 -7.44 -1.36 8.07
C ILE A 60 -8.73 -2.10 7.71
N VAL A 61 -9.59 -2.39 8.71
CA VAL A 61 -10.88 -3.05 8.46
C VAL A 61 -11.79 -2.19 7.59
N GLU A 62 -11.83 -0.87 7.81
CA GLU A 62 -12.55 0.08 6.95
C GLU A 62 -12.04 0.02 5.50
N ALA A 63 -10.72 0.01 5.31
CA ALA A 63 -10.11 -0.11 3.98
C ALA A 63 -10.47 -1.44 3.28
N LEU A 64 -10.45 -2.55 4.02
CA LEU A 64 -10.83 -3.87 3.50
C LEU A 64 -12.33 -3.94 3.19
N ASN A 65 -13.18 -3.34 4.02
CA ASN A 65 -14.60 -3.24 3.76
C ASN A 65 -14.87 -2.47 2.46
N TYR A 66 -14.19 -1.34 2.27
CA TYR A 66 -14.27 -0.56 1.03
C TYR A 66 -13.90 -1.40 -0.19
N LEU A 67 -12.80 -2.17 -0.12
CA LEU A 67 -12.36 -3.05 -1.21
C LEU A 67 -13.40 -4.12 -1.55
N HIS A 68 -14.00 -4.74 -0.53
CA HIS A 68 -14.91 -5.88 -0.73
C HIS A 68 -16.34 -5.46 -1.09
N ASN A 69 -16.85 -4.38 -0.51
CA ASN A 69 -18.28 -4.09 -0.52
C ASN A 69 -18.65 -2.77 -1.22
N GLU A 70 -17.74 -1.80 -1.26
CA GLU A 70 -18.06 -0.45 -1.75
C GLU A 70 -17.50 -0.18 -3.15
N CYS A 71 -16.52 -0.97 -3.59
CA CYS A 71 -16.02 -0.90 -4.96
C CYS A 71 -17.04 -1.46 -5.95
N SER A 72 -17.22 -0.76 -7.09
CA SER A 72 -18.10 -1.22 -8.19
C SER A 72 -17.75 -2.62 -8.72
N ARG A 73 -16.49 -3.02 -8.58
CA ARG A 73 -16.02 -4.39 -8.69
C ARG A 73 -15.28 -4.74 -7.40
N PRO A 74 -15.77 -5.69 -6.60
CA PRO A 74 -15.08 -6.15 -5.39
C PRO A 74 -13.66 -6.57 -5.69
N VAL A 75 -12.71 -6.08 -4.88
CA VAL A 75 -11.28 -6.38 -5.02
C VAL A 75 -10.85 -7.26 -3.84
N ILE A 76 -10.32 -8.44 -4.12
CA ILE A 76 -9.75 -9.31 -3.09
C ILE A 76 -8.25 -9.02 -2.98
N HIS A 77 -7.80 -8.50 -1.84
CA HIS A 77 -6.39 -8.14 -1.61
C HIS A 77 -5.43 -9.36 -1.65
N ARG A 78 -5.86 -10.50 -1.11
CA ARG A 78 -5.14 -11.81 -1.04
C ARG A 78 -3.81 -11.85 -0.27
N ASP A 79 -3.28 -10.72 0.17
CA ASP A 79 -1.98 -10.64 0.87
C ASP A 79 -2.05 -9.61 2.01
N VAL A 80 -3.07 -9.72 2.86
CA VAL A 80 -3.22 -8.87 4.04
C VAL A 80 -2.27 -9.41 5.12
N LYS A 81 -1.18 -8.69 5.35
CA LYS A 81 -0.17 -8.97 6.38
C LYS A 81 0.48 -7.67 6.85
N SER A 82 1.07 -7.69 8.04
CA SER A 82 1.66 -6.49 8.68
C SER A 82 2.76 -5.82 7.84
N SER A 83 3.54 -6.57 7.06
CA SER A 83 4.55 -6.02 6.14
C SER A 83 3.96 -5.21 4.98
N ASN A 84 2.70 -5.47 4.61
CA ASN A 84 1.99 -4.75 3.54
C ASN A 84 1.15 -3.59 4.07
N ILE A 85 1.14 -3.36 5.38
CA ILE A 85 0.53 -2.19 5.99
C ILE A 85 1.63 -1.17 6.24
N ARG A 86 1.60 -0.06 5.50
CA ARG A 86 2.51 1.06 5.70
C ARG A 86 1.93 2.05 6.68
N LEU A 87 2.78 2.79 7.37
CA LEU A 87 2.36 3.83 8.32
C LEU A 87 2.84 5.20 7.85
N SER A 88 1.95 6.21 7.93
CA SER A 88 2.35 7.61 7.79
C SER A 88 3.11 8.09 9.04
N ASN A 89 3.64 9.32 9.00
CA ASN A 89 4.29 9.93 10.15
C ASN A 89 3.31 10.22 11.31
N GLU A 90 2.04 10.39 10.97
CA GLU A 90 0.91 10.56 11.90
C GLU A 90 0.34 9.22 12.37
N PHE A 91 1.03 8.11 12.08
CA PHE A 91 0.66 6.76 12.47
C PHE A 91 -0.67 6.27 11.85
N GLU A 92 -1.00 6.75 10.66
CA GLU A 92 -2.15 6.30 9.89
C GLU A 92 -1.77 5.09 9.01
N PRO A 93 -2.56 3.99 9.01
CA PRO A 93 -2.27 2.85 8.17
C PRO A 93 -2.67 3.10 6.71
N LYS A 94 -1.84 2.58 5.81
CA LYS A 94 -2.08 2.55 4.37
C LYS A 94 -1.89 1.11 3.88
N VAL A 95 -2.97 0.52 3.39
CA VAL A 95 -3.01 -0.83 2.84
C VAL A 95 -2.43 -0.81 1.43
N VAL A 96 -1.37 -1.57 1.19
CA VAL A 96 -0.74 -1.69 -0.13
C VAL A 96 -1.42 -2.81 -0.93
N VAL A 97 -2.22 -2.43 -1.91
CA VAL A 97 -3.00 -3.37 -2.72
C VAL A 97 -2.25 -3.74 -4.01
N MET A 98 -1.52 -4.86 -3.99
CA MET A 98 -0.85 -5.41 -5.16
C MET A 98 -1.66 -6.57 -5.76
N THR A 99 -2.76 -6.27 -6.45
CA THR A 99 -3.57 -7.28 -7.15
C THR A 99 -3.36 -7.22 -8.67
N VAL A 100 -3.47 -8.35 -9.35
CA VAL A 100 -3.42 -8.42 -10.83
C VAL A 100 -4.55 -7.64 -11.51
N GLU A 101 -5.66 -7.37 -10.81
CA GLU A 101 -6.71 -6.48 -11.31
C GLU A 101 -6.25 -5.01 -11.41
N ASN A 102 -5.25 -4.61 -10.61
CA ASN A 102 -4.57 -3.33 -10.80
C ASN A 102 -3.67 -3.33 -12.04
N LEU A 103 -3.23 -4.48 -12.57
CA LEU A 103 -2.45 -4.55 -13.82
C LEU A 103 -3.27 -4.22 -15.07
N HIS A 104 -4.56 -4.56 -15.09
CA HIS A 104 -5.45 -4.12 -16.17
C HIS A 104 -5.64 -2.59 -16.19
N LYS A 105 -5.38 -1.88 -15.08
CA LYS A 105 -5.41 -0.42 -15.01
C LYS A 105 -4.15 0.24 -15.55
N CYS A 106 -3.10 -0.51 -15.87
CA CYS A 106 -1.84 0.03 -16.40
C CYS A 106 -1.93 0.42 -17.89
N PHE A 107 -3.08 0.13 -18.52
CA PHE A 107 -3.50 0.72 -19.79
C PHE A 107 -4.32 2.01 -19.62
N ASN A 108 -4.43 2.56 -18.40
CA ASN A 108 -5.08 3.84 -18.14
C ASN A 108 -4.08 5.00 -18.33
N PRO A 109 -4.41 6.07 -19.06
CA PRO A 109 -3.54 7.25 -19.23
C PRO A 109 -3.17 7.98 -17.93
N GLN A 110 -3.83 7.72 -16.78
CA GLN A 110 -3.44 8.27 -15.48
C GLN A 110 -2.36 7.45 -14.74
N CYS A 111 -2.16 6.19 -15.09
CA CYS A 111 -1.04 5.41 -14.58
C CYS A 111 0.15 5.65 -15.51
N ILE A 112 1.24 6.18 -14.98
CA ILE A 112 2.44 6.35 -15.78
C ILE A 112 3.04 4.96 -15.97
N CYS A 113 2.93 4.43 -17.19
CA CYS A 113 3.67 3.24 -17.61
C CYS A 113 5.12 3.65 -17.79
N PHE A 114 5.94 3.39 -16.77
CA PHE A 114 7.36 3.72 -16.77
C PHE A 114 8.08 2.66 -17.60
N ARG A 115 8.13 2.83 -18.92
CA ARG A 115 9.00 2.01 -19.78
C ARG A 115 10.44 2.45 -19.50
N CYS A 116 11.04 1.78 -18.51
CA CYS A 116 12.43 1.90 -18.06
C CYS A 116 12.82 3.27 -17.42
N TYR A 117 12.73 3.32 -16.09
CA TYR A 117 13.27 4.37 -15.22
C TYR A 117 14.77 4.11 -14.96
N ARG A 118 15.62 4.07 -16.00
CA ARG A 118 17.07 3.83 -15.85
C ARG A 118 17.86 5.02 -15.26
N SER A 119 17.23 6.17 -15.03
CA SER A 119 17.96 7.42 -14.72
C SER A 119 17.56 8.15 -13.43
N VAL A 120 16.61 7.65 -12.64
CA VAL A 120 16.05 8.45 -11.51
C VAL A 120 16.33 7.87 -10.13
N ILE A 121 16.73 6.59 -10.02
CA ILE A 121 17.02 5.96 -8.71
C ILE A 121 18.54 5.87 -8.42
N CYS A 122 19.41 6.06 -9.42
CA CYS A 122 20.87 6.05 -9.25
C CYS A 122 21.47 7.48 -9.14
N GLY A 123 20.85 8.34 -8.33
CA GLY A 123 21.42 9.63 -7.93
C GLY A 123 22.01 9.55 -6.53
#